data_AF-A0A075KFZ9-F1
#
_entry.id   AF-A0A075KFZ9-F1
#
_cell.length_a   1.000
_cell.length_b   1.000
_cell.length_c   1.000
_cell.angle_alpha   90.00
_cell.angle_beta   90.00
_cell.angle_gamma   90.00
#
_symmetry.space_group_name_H-M   'P 1'
#
loop_
_entity.id
_entity.type
_entity.pdbx_description
1 polymer ?
#
loop_
_entity_poly.entity_id
_entity_poly.type
_entity_poly.pdbx_seq_one_letter_code
_entity_poly.pdbx_strand_id
1 'polypeptide(L)'
;MNKVKLKEAENNFIIRFPGGFSNPQMLELAKKHKVEKMKKIAQDSFAIGQFESAANIVDSMGKIVSQSSLISLFEKPKFRELVKVLSDSEKEHLAHGLKEFLHGDQAYGFGLMTGLLYEYKLAKWPLLTVYPIYYRPSVEVFVKPTTVKGIIEYFELAGLKYNSNPTFEFYKAFREQIMQMKQEVHASLQVDNAAFCGFLMMTLENHLHKD
;
A
#
# COMPACT_ATOMS: atom_id res chain seq x y z
N MET A 1 19.55 -6.99 -2.75
CA MET A 1 18.52 -8.02 -3.00
C MET A 1 19.15 -9.25 -3.62
N ASN A 2 18.63 -10.44 -3.31
CA ASN A 2 19.00 -11.70 -3.91
C ASN A 2 18.30 -11.84 -5.29
N LYS A 3 19.05 -11.59 -6.36
CA LYS A 3 18.52 -11.63 -7.74
C LYS A 3 18.14 -13.04 -8.19
N VAL A 4 18.84 -14.08 -7.70
CA VAL A 4 18.58 -15.48 -8.05
C VAL A 4 17.17 -15.86 -7.59
N LYS A 5 16.85 -15.62 -6.32
CA LYS A 5 15.51 -15.86 -5.78
C LYS A 5 14.42 -15.06 -6.49
N LEU A 6 14.71 -13.82 -6.90
CA LEU A 6 13.76 -13.01 -7.68
C LEU A 6 13.47 -13.63 -9.06
N LYS A 7 14.49 -14.13 -9.75
CA LYS A 7 14.35 -14.83 -11.04
C LYS A 7 13.63 -16.17 -10.91
N GLU A 8 13.88 -16.92 -9.85
CA GLU A 8 13.14 -18.15 -9.56
C GLU A 8 11.66 -17.87 -9.30
N ALA A 9 11.36 -16.84 -8.49
CA ALA A 9 10.00 -16.39 -8.21
C ALA A 9 9.27 -15.99 -9.50
N GLU A 10 9.93 -15.20 -10.35
CA GLU A 10 9.44 -14.82 -11.67
C GLU A 10 9.12 -16.05 -12.54
N ASN A 11 10.08 -16.96 -12.70
CA ASN A 11 9.92 -18.14 -13.54
C ASN A 11 8.73 -19.01 -13.06
N ASN A 12 8.65 -19.25 -11.75
CA ASN A 12 7.54 -19.99 -11.15
C ASN A 12 6.19 -19.31 -11.41
N PHE A 13 6.16 -17.98 -11.31
CA PHE A 13 4.94 -17.21 -11.58
C PHE A 13 4.53 -17.27 -13.06
N ILE A 14 5.47 -17.14 -13.99
CA ILE A 14 5.19 -17.20 -15.44
C ILE A 14 4.78 -18.61 -15.89
N ILE A 15 5.38 -19.66 -15.32
CA ILE A 15 4.97 -21.04 -15.58
C ILE A 15 3.51 -21.25 -15.15
N ARG A 16 3.14 -20.74 -13.96
CA ARG A 16 1.79 -20.87 -13.42
C ARG A 16 0.78 -19.96 -14.15
N PHE A 17 1.21 -18.76 -14.53
CA PHE A 17 0.38 -17.74 -15.17
C PHE A 17 1.07 -17.24 -16.45
N PRO A 18 0.97 -18.01 -17.56
CA PRO A 18 1.50 -17.56 -18.85
C PRO A 18 0.92 -16.18 -19.22
N GLY A 19 1.79 -15.26 -19.62
CA GLY A 19 1.44 -13.85 -19.88
C GLY A 19 1.44 -12.95 -18.63
N GLY A 20 1.86 -13.45 -17.47
CA GLY A 20 1.96 -12.67 -16.24
C GLY A 20 0.60 -12.14 -15.77
N PHE A 21 0.52 -10.84 -15.49
CA PHE A 21 -0.74 -10.22 -15.06
C PHE A 21 -1.83 -10.16 -16.13
N SER A 22 -1.51 -10.40 -17.41
CA SER A 22 -2.50 -10.51 -18.48
C SER A 22 -3.19 -11.88 -18.53
N ASN A 23 -2.75 -12.84 -17.69
CA ASN A 23 -3.37 -14.15 -17.62
C ASN A 23 -4.85 -14.05 -17.16
N PRO A 24 -5.80 -14.80 -17.76
CA PRO A 24 -7.21 -14.74 -17.40
C PRO A 24 -7.50 -14.96 -15.91
N GLN A 25 -6.78 -15.87 -15.24
CA GLN A 25 -6.95 -16.12 -13.80
C GLN A 25 -6.50 -14.92 -12.95
N MET A 26 -5.41 -14.26 -13.35
CA MET A 26 -4.92 -13.04 -12.68
C MET A 26 -5.90 -11.88 -12.87
N LEU A 27 -6.49 -11.76 -14.06
CA LEU A 27 -7.53 -10.75 -14.33
C LEU A 27 -8.80 -11.01 -13.50
N GLU A 28 -9.20 -12.27 -13.33
CA GLU A 28 -10.33 -12.62 -12.46
C GLU A 28 -10.04 -12.31 -10.98
N LEU A 29 -8.83 -12.62 -10.51
CA LEU A 29 -8.40 -12.29 -9.16
C LEU A 29 -8.41 -10.76 -8.92
N ALA A 30 -7.90 -9.98 -9.87
CA ALA A 30 -7.91 -8.51 -9.80
C ALA A 30 -9.34 -7.94 -9.67
N LYS A 31 -10.32 -8.53 -10.36
CA LYS A 31 -11.75 -8.15 -10.23
C LYS A 31 -12.29 -8.37 -8.82
N LYS A 32 -11.90 -9.47 -8.14
CA LYS A 32 -12.34 -9.77 -6.76
C LYS A 32 -11.90 -8.68 -5.77
N HIS A 33 -10.72 -8.10 -6.00
CA HIS A 33 -10.18 -7.02 -5.18
C HIS A 33 -10.70 -5.62 -5.56
N LYS A 34 -11.49 -5.49 -6.63
CA LYS A 34 -12.08 -4.22 -7.10
C LYS A 34 -11.04 -3.10 -7.24
N VAL A 35 -9.83 -3.45 -7.66
CA VAL A 35 -8.66 -2.56 -7.63
C VAL A 35 -8.91 -1.27 -8.42
N GLU A 36 -9.42 -1.37 -9.64
CA GLU A 36 -9.72 -0.20 -10.48
C GLU A 36 -10.79 0.72 -9.88
N LYS A 37 -11.80 0.15 -9.22
CA LYS A 37 -12.80 0.94 -8.49
C LYS A 37 -12.14 1.72 -7.35
N MET A 38 -11.27 1.07 -6.58
CA MET A 38 -10.60 1.70 -5.45
C MET A 38 -9.62 2.80 -5.89
N LYS A 39 -8.86 2.56 -6.97
CA LYS A 39 -8.01 3.58 -7.62
C LYS A 39 -8.83 4.80 -8.01
N LYS A 40 -9.95 4.58 -8.72
CA LYS A 40 -10.84 5.67 -9.14
C LYS A 40 -11.38 6.46 -7.95
N ILE A 41 -11.88 5.79 -6.90
CA ILE A 41 -12.36 6.47 -5.70
C ILE A 41 -11.24 7.32 -5.08
N ALA A 42 -10.04 6.78 -4.90
CA ALA A 42 -8.93 7.53 -4.31
C ALA A 42 -8.53 8.73 -5.17
N GLN A 43 -8.44 8.55 -6.50
CA GLN A 43 -8.06 9.59 -7.44
C GLN A 43 -9.08 10.73 -7.51
N ASP A 44 -10.36 10.39 -7.55
CA ASP A 44 -11.46 11.36 -7.56
C ASP A 44 -11.56 12.09 -6.20
N SER A 45 -11.47 11.36 -5.08
CA SER A 45 -11.62 11.92 -3.72
C SER A 45 -10.42 12.72 -3.23
N PHE A 46 -9.21 12.42 -3.71
CA PHE A 46 -7.97 13.05 -3.23
C PHE A 46 -7.23 13.80 -4.33
N ALA A 47 -7.94 14.21 -5.39
CA ALA A 47 -7.42 15.22 -6.31
C ALA A 47 -7.11 16.52 -5.55
N ILE A 48 -6.09 17.27 -5.99
CA ILE A 48 -5.58 18.43 -5.25
C ILE A 48 -6.67 19.47 -4.90
N GLY A 49 -7.65 19.67 -5.80
CA GLY A 49 -8.78 20.58 -5.58
C GLY A 49 -9.86 20.08 -4.61
N GLN A 50 -9.79 18.83 -4.13
CA GLN A 50 -10.74 18.31 -3.15
C GLN A 50 -10.38 18.67 -1.71
N PHE A 51 -9.14 19.15 -1.47
CA PHE A 51 -8.63 19.46 -0.13
C PHE A 51 -9.12 20.81 0.43
N GLU A 52 -10.13 21.43 -0.18
CA GLU A 52 -10.82 22.61 0.36
C GLU A 52 -11.76 22.25 1.53
N SER A 53 -12.16 20.99 1.64
CA SER A 53 -13.03 20.50 2.73
C SER A 53 -12.38 19.34 3.47
N ALA A 54 -11.85 19.62 4.67
CA ALA A 54 -11.27 18.60 5.53
C ALA A 54 -12.25 17.47 5.88
N ALA A 55 -13.52 17.83 6.16
CA ALA A 55 -14.57 16.85 6.45
C ALA A 55 -14.77 15.86 5.30
N ASN A 56 -14.86 16.34 4.05
CA ASN A 56 -15.04 15.48 2.87
C ASN A 56 -13.82 14.57 2.65
N ILE A 57 -12.61 15.06 2.90
CA ILE A 57 -11.38 14.26 2.81
C ILE A 57 -11.40 13.14 3.83
N VAL A 58 -11.68 13.44 5.09
CA VAL A 58 -11.71 12.44 6.18
C VAL A 58 -12.82 11.41 5.96
N ASP A 59 -14.00 11.83 5.51
CA ASP A 59 -15.08 10.91 5.12
C ASP A 59 -14.64 9.99 3.97
N SER A 60 -13.93 10.53 2.99
CA SER A 60 -13.38 9.75 1.87
C SER A 60 -12.30 8.77 2.33
N MET A 61 -11.45 9.15 3.29
CA MET A 61 -10.52 8.23 3.94
C MET A 61 -11.27 7.07 4.62
N GLY A 62 -12.33 7.38 5.37
CA GLY A 62 -13.19 6.38 6.00
C GLY A 62 -13.84 5.42 5.00
N LYS A 63 -14.28 5.93 3.84
CA LYS A 63 -14.82 5.14 2.72
C LYS A 63 -13.76 4.21 2.12
N ILE A 64 -12.55 4.71 1.87
CA ILE A 64 -11.44 3.91 1.34
C ILE A 64 -11.08 2.78 2.31
N VAL A 65 -10.90 3.09 3.59
CA VAL A 65 -10.58 2.11 4.63
C VAL A 65 -11.66 1.03 4.73
N SER A 66 -12.93 1.44 4.74
CA SER A 66 -14.06 0.49 4.84
C SER A 66 -14.16 -0.45 3.63
N GLN A 67 -13.95 0.06 2.41
CA GLN A 67 -14.13 -0.70 1.17
C GLN A 67 -12.90 -1.50 0.74
N SER A 68 -11.70 -1.09 1.16
CA SER A 68 -10.44 -1.72 0.75
C SER A 68 -10.35 -3.18 1.21
N SER A 69 -9.98 -4.10 0.29
CA SER A 69 -9.62 -5.47 0.66
C SER A 69 -8.22 -5.58 1.27
N LEU A 70 -7.42 -4.51 1.19
CA LEU A 70 -6.07 -4.47 1.76
C LEU A 70 -6.07 -4.21 3.28
N ILE A 71 -7.16 -3.67 3.81
CA ILE A 71 -7.30 -3.36 5.24
C ILE A 71 -7.97 -4.51 5.98
N SER A 72 -7.42 -4.86 7.15
CA SER A 72 -7.98 -5.90 8.02
C SER A 72 -9.38 -5.56 8.49
N LEU A 73 -10.27 -6.57 8.57
CA LEU A 73 -11.62 -6.42 9.12
C LEU A 73 -11.63 -5.85 10.54
N PHE A 74 -10.56 -6.05 11.32
CA PHE A 74 -10.42 -5.52 12.68
C PHE A 74 -10.05 -4.03 12.73
N GLU A 75 -9.45 -3.49 11.67
CA GLU A 75 -9.02 -2.09 11.60
C GLU A 75 -10.14 -1.18 11.09
N LYS A 76 -10.99 -1.70 10.19
CA LYS A 76 -12.12 -0.98 9.60
C LYS A 76 -13.07 -0.34 10.62
N PRO A 77 -13.62 -1.05 11.63
CA PRO A 77 -14.52 -0.43 12.59
C PRO A 77 -13.79 0.61 13.44
N LYS A 78 -12.54 0.37 13.84
CA LYS A 78 -11.77 1.31 14.67
C LYS A 78 -11.53 2.64 13.95
N PHE A 79 -11.14 2.58 12.68
CA PHE A 79 -10.94 3.80 11.88
C PHE A 79 -12.26 4.51 11.60
N ARG A 80 -13.36 3.78 11.39
CA ARG A 80 -14.69 4.39 11.22
C ARG A 80 -15.15 5.13 12.47
N GLU A 81 -14.95 4.55 13.65
CA GLU A 81 -15.27 5.23 14.91
C GLU A 81 -14.38 6.46 15.12
N LEU A 82 -13.08 6.37 14.78
CA LEU A 82 -12.18 7.52 14.80
C LEU A 82 -12.75 8.70 13.99
N VAL A 83 -13.11 8.46 12.72
CA VAL A 83 -13.65 9.50 11.83
C VAL A 83 -14.83 10.26 12.44
N LYS A 84 -15.67 9.60 13.23
CA LYS A 84 -16.83 10.23 13.88
C LYS A 84 -16.48 11.11 15.08
N VAL A 85 -15.36 10.83 15.75
CA VAL A 85 -14.98 11.52 17.00
C VAL A 85 -13.92 12.60 16.81
N LEU A 86 -13.28 12.66 15.64
CA LEU A 86 -12.33 13.72 15.32
C LEU A 86 -13.02 15.09 15.40
N SER A 87 -12.39 16.01 16.12
CA SER A 87 -12.72 17.43 16.07
C SER A 87 -12.41 18.03 14.70
N ASP A 88 -12.95 19.21 14.41
CA ASP A 88 -12.72 19.86 13.12
C ASP A 88 -11.24 20.22 12.92
N SER A 89 -10.53 20.64 13.99
CA SER A 89 -9.08 20.87 13.93
C SER A 89 -8.29 19.60 13.62
N GLU A 90 -8.69 18.44 14.15
CA GLU A 90 -8.00 17.18 13.84
C GLU A 90 -8.34 16.67 12.44
N LYS A 91 -9.56 16.93 11.94
CA LYS A 91 -9.89 16.65 10.54
C LYS A 91 -9.03 17.50 9.61
N GLU A 92 -8.85 18.79 9.91
CA GLU A 92 -7.96 19.68 9.17
C GLU A 92 -6.52 19.16 9.21
N HIS A 93 -6.02 18.76 10.38
CA HIS A 93 -4.70 18.15 10.53
C HIS A 93 -4.55 16.90 9.66
N LEU A 94 -5.50 15.96 9.75
CA LEU A 94 -5.45 14.70 9.00
C LEU A 94 -5.52 14.93 7.49
N ALA A 95 -6.43 15.81 7.05
CA ALA A 95 -6.59 16.17 5.65
C ALA A 95 -5.35 16.88 5.10
N HIS A 96 -4.75 17.79 5.89
CA HIS A 96 -3.51 18.45 5.51
C HIS A 96 -2.35 17.46 5.42
N GLY A 97 -2.20 16.55 6.38
CA GLY A 97 -1.20 15.49 6.34
C GLY A 97 -1.33 14.62 5.08
N LEU A 98 -2.54 14.22 4.72
CA LEU A 98 -2.78 13.48 3.47
C LEU A 98 -2.48 14.34 2.23
N LYS A 99 -2.83 15.63 2.24
CA LYS A 99 -2.53 16.56 1.14
C LYS A 99 -1.04 16.65 0.90
N GLU A 100 -0.25 16.90 1.94
CA GLU A 100 1.22 16.99 1.84
C GLU A 100 1.80 15.64 1.40
N PHE A 101 1.28 14.52 1.91
CA PHE A 101 1.77 13.22 1.52
C PHE A 101 1.52 12.89 0.04
N LEU A 102 0.39 13.32 -0.51
CA LEU A 102 0.05 13.11 -1.90
C LEU A 102 0.59 14.21 -2.82
N HIS A 103 0.70 15.46 -2.41
CA HIS A 103 0.90 16.59 -3.33
C HIS A 103 2.04 17.53 -2.96
N GLY A 104 2.65 17.36 -1.78
CA GLY A 104 3.67 18.25 -1.25
C GLY A 104 4.83 17.48 -0.64
N ASP A 105 5.24 17.89 0.57
CA ASP A 105 6.33 17.22 1.28
C ASP A 105 5.82 15.89 1.87
N GLN A 106 6.24 14.78 1.25
CA GLN A 106 5.81 13.46 1.65
C GLN A 106 6.23 13.08 3.07
N ALA A 107 7.43 13.49 3.50
CA ALA A 107 7.93 13.16 4.84
C ALA A 107 7.13 13.91 5.89
N TYR A 108 6.89 15.20 5.65
CA TYR A 108 6.08 16.05 6.53
C TYR A 108 4.64 15.53 6.63
N GLY A 109 3.98 15.28 5.49
CA GLY A 109 2.61 14.78 5.46
C GLY A 109 2.46 13.41 6.14
N PHE A 110 3.40 12.49 5.91
CA PHE A 110 3.43 11.20 6.59
C PHE A 110 3.59 11.36 8.11
N GLY A 111 4.46 12.28 8.55
CA GLY A 111 4.68 12.61 9.95
C GLY A 111 3.42 13.14 10.64
N LEU A 112 2.72 14.09 10.02
CA LEU A 112 1.45 14.64 10.53
C LEU A 112 0.40 13.53 10.73
N MET A 113 0.14 12.73 9.69
CA MET A 113 -0.82 11.64 9.79
C MET A 113 -0.42 10.61 10.86
N THR A 114 0.86 10.27 10.94
CA THR A 114 1.37 9.30 11.92
C THR A 114 1.22 9.84 13.34
N GLY A 115 1.56 11.11 13.59
CA GLY A 115 1.42 11.77 14.87
C GLY A 115 -0.02 11.74 15.38
N LEU A 116 -0.97 12.23 14.58
CA LEU A 116 -2.39 12.22 14.95
C LEU A 116 -2.90 10.79 15.18
N LEU A 117 -2.65 9.86 14.26
CA LEU A 117 -3.14 8.49 14.41
C LEU A 117 -2.49 7.75 15.60
N TYR A 118 -1.32 8.19 16.08
CA TYR A 118 -0.66 7.60 17.23
C TYR A 118 -1.45 7.85 18.52
N GLU A 119 -2.02 9.05 18.68
CA GLU A 119 -2.87 9.41 19.82
C GLU A 119 -4.07 8.47 19.96
N TYR A 120 -4.56 7.97 18.83
CA TYR A 120 -5.68 7.03 18.74
C TYR A 120 -5.27 5.55 18.67
N LYS A 121 -3.98 5.22 18.82
CA LYS A 121 -3.44 3.85 18.68
C LYS A 121 -3.76 3.22 17.31
N LEU A 122 -3.84 4.06 16.28
CA LEU A 122 -4.17 3.70 14.89
C LEU A 122 -3.06 4.09 13.90
N ALA A 123 -1.89 4.54 14.37
CA ALA A 123 -0.69 4.74 13.57
C ALA A 123 -0.14 3.39 13.08
N LYS A 124 -0.76 2.85 12.03
CA LYS A 124 -0.44 1.53 11.48
C LYS A 124 -0.16 1.63 10.00
N TRP A 125 0.82 0.84 9.56
CA TRP A 125 1.24 0.77 8.17
C TRP A 125 0.10 0.64 7.16
N PRO A 126 -0.87 -0.29 7.30
CA PRO A 126 -1.97 -0.39 6.34
C PRO A 126 -2.81 0.88 6.26
N LEU A 127 -3.11 1.50 7.40
CA LEU A 127 -3.95 2.71 7.45
C LEU A 127 -3.24 3.93 6.85
N LEU A 128 -1.91 4.04 7.00
CA LEU A 128 -1.15 5.15 6.43
C LEU A 128 -0.87 4.99 4.93
N THR A 129 -0.76 3.76 4.44
CA THR A 129 -0.27 3.47 3.07
C THR A 129 -1.36 3.04 2.10
N VAL A 130 -2.62 2.87 2.54
CA VAL A 130 -3.74 2.49 1.67
C VAL A 130 -4.18 3.61 0.72
N TYR A 131 -4.07 4.87 1.13
CA TYR A 131 -4.43 6.02 0.29
C TYR A 131 -3.44 6.22 -0.87
N PRO A 132 -2.12 6.35 -0.63
CA PRO A 132 -1.15 6.59 -1.71
C PRO A 132 -1.08 5.44 -2.72
N ILE A 133 -1.19 4.17 -2.27
CA ILE A 133 -1.17 3.03 -3.21
C ILE A 133 -2.35 3.05 -4.18
N TYR A 134 -3.54 3.47 -3.75
CA TYR A 134 -4.67 3.63 -4.67
C TYR A 134 -4.57 4.91 -5.50
N TYR A 135 -3.99 5.98 -4.96
CA TYR A 135 -3.86 7.26 -5.64
C TYR A 135 -2.81 7.21 -6.78
N ARG A 136 -1.60 6.70 -6.49
CA ARG A 136 -0.48 6.55 -7.45
C ARG A 136 0.11 5.13 -7.39
N PRO A 137 -0.61 4.12 -7.90
CA PRO A 137 -0.20 2.71 -7.81
C PRO A 137 1.13 2.40 -8.52
N SER A 138 1.52 3.19 -9.52
CA SER A 138 2.79 2.97 -10.24
C SER A 138 4.03 3.46 -9.48
N VAL A 139 3.84 4.29 -8.45
CA VAL A 139 4.91 4.94 -7.68
C VAL A 139 4.91 4.45 -6.24
N GLU A 140 3.74 4.43 -5.60
CA GLU A 140 3.61 4.19 -4.17
C GLU A 140 3.55 2.71 -3.82
N VAL A 141 3.76 2.38 -2.55
CA VAL A 141 3.71 1.00 -2.03
C VAL A 141 2.73 0.87 -0.87
N PHE A 142 2.19 -0.33 -0.69
CA PHE A 142 1.38 -0.70 0.47
C PHE A 142 2.22 -1.54 1.44
N VAL A 143 2.23 -1.15 2.71
CA VAL A 143 3.00 -1.86 3.74
C VAL A 143 2.06 -2.75 4.55
N LYS A 144 2.02 -4.03 4.20
CA LYS A 144 1.39 -5.09 5.00
C LYS A 144 2.46 -5.77 5.86
N PRO A 145 2.39 -5.70 7.20
CA PRO A 145 3.48 -6.14 8.09
C PRO A 145 4.07 -7.51 7.79
N THR A 146 3.24 -8.55 7.68
CA THR A 146 3.71 -9.93 7.46
C THR A 146 4.32 -10.10 6.08
N THR A 147 3.69 -9.54 5.05
CA THR A 147 4.18 -9.58 3.67
C THR A 147 5.51 -8.86 3.53
N VAL A 148 5.65 -7.66 4.10
CA VAL A 148 6.89 -6.88 4.00
C VAL A 148 8.05 -7.56 4.73
N LYS A 149 7.81 -8.14 5.91
CA LYS A 149 8.82 -8.96 6.60
C LYS A 149 9.28 -10.13 5.72
N GLY A 150 8.33 -10.88 5.16
CA GLY A 150 8.64 -12.01 4.28
C GLY A 150 9.39 -11.60 3.02
N ILE A 151 9.05 -10.45 2.41
CA ILE A 151 9.78 -9.92 1.25
C ILE A 151 11.23 -9.59 1.63
N ILE A 152 11.43 -8.88 2.75
CA ILE A 152 12.77 -8.48 3.21
C ILE A 152 13.64 -9.71 3.48
N GLU A 153 13.10 -10.70 4.19
CA GLU A 153 13.80 -11.92 4.57
C GLU A 153 14.08 -12.81 3.35
N TYR A 154 13.05 -13.15 2.58
CA TYR A 154 13.17 -14.09 1.47
C TYR A 154 14.11 -13.55 0.39
N PHE A 155 13.96 -12.29 -0.02
CA PHE A 155 14.79 -11.66 -1.06
C PHE A 155 16.07 -11.00 -0.51
N GLU A 156 16.39 -11.19 0.77
CA GLU A 156 17.62 -10.69 1.42
C GLU A 156 17.85 -9.19 1.12
N LEU A 157 16.84 -8.37 1.44
CA LEU A 157 16.89 -6.94 1.20
C LEU A 157 17.76 -6.25 2.28
N ALA A 158 19.07 -6.19 2.01
CA ALA A 158 20.03 -5.54 2.89
C ALA A 158 19.67 -4.07 3.16
N GLY A 159 19.88 -3.62 4.40
CA GLY A 159 19.60 -2.24 4.83
C GLY A 159 18.13 -1.96 5.16
N LEU A 160 17.22 -2.91 4.93
CA LEU A 160 15.83 -2.81 5.38
C LEU A 160 15.58 -3.65 6.62
N LYS A 161 15.16 -2.99 7.70
CA LYS A 161 14.66 -3.65 8.91
C LYS A 161 13.25 -3.19 9.19
N TYR A 162 12.30 -4.11 9.18
CA TYR A 162 10.92 -3.79 9.49
C TYR A 162 10.78 -3.25 10.92
N ASN A 163 10.00 -2.18 11.08
CA ASN A 163 9.57 -1.65 12.37
C ASN A 163 8.03 -1.59 12.40
N SER A 164 7.41 -1.93 13.53
CA SER A 164 5.97 -1.77 13.71
C SER A 164 5.53 -0.31 13.79
N ASN A 165 6.41 0.57 14.26
CA ASN A 165 6.17 2.00 14.29
C ASN A 165 6.45 2.57 12.90
N PRO A 166 5.45 3.14 12.21
CA PRO A 166 5.65 3.66 10.87
C PRO A 166 6.60 4.85 10.82
N THR A 167 7.57 4.82 9.91
CA THR A 167 8.47 5.95 9.64
C THR A 167 8.56 6.20 8.14
N PHE A 168 8.73 7.46 7.74
CA PHE A 168 8.82 7.79 6.33
C PHE A 168 10.10 7.25 5.69
N GLU A 169 11.20 7.19 6.44
CA GLU A 169 12.49 6.66 5.99
C GLU A 169 12.37 5.19 5.57
N PHE A 170 11.69 4.37 6.38
CA PHE A 170 11.43 2.99 6.02
C PHE A 170 10.50 2.90 4.81
N TYR A 171 9.43 3.70 4.78
CA TYR A 171 8.48 3.71 3.67
C TYR A 171 9.17 4.00 2.33
N LYS A 172 10.00 5.05 2.31
CA LYS A 172 10.77 5.47 1.14
C LYS A 172 11.76 4.40 0.72
N ALA A 173 12.58 3.88 1.64
CA ALA A 173 13.57 2.86 1.34
C ALA A 173 12.91 1.56 0.82
N PHE A 174 11.77 1.16 1.40
CA PHE A 174 11.02 0.00 0.92
C PHE A 174 10.44 0.24 -0.49
N ARG A 175 9.87 1.43 -0.76
CA ARG A 175 9.39 1.82 -2.09
C ARG A 175 10.50 1.74 -3.15
N GLU A 176 11.69 2.25 -2.83
CA GLU A 176 12.86 2.21 -3.72
C GLU A 176 13.28 0.76 -4.02
N GLN A 177 13.34 -0.11 -3.02
CA GLN A 177 13.65 -1.53 -3.23
C GLN A 177 12.60 -2.23 -4.11
N ILE A 178 11.30 -1.96 -3.89
CA ILE A 178 10.24 -2.51 -4.73
C ILE A 178 10.37 -2.06 -6.19
N MET A 179 10.67 -0.78 -6.42
CA MET A 179 10.89 -0.27 -7.77
C MET A 179 12.11 -0.91 -8.45
N GLN A 180 13.21 -1.09 -7.71
CA GLN A 180 14.40 -1.77 -8.20
C GLN A 180 14.11 -3.24 -8.56
N MET A 181 13.43 -3.97 -7.68
CA MET A 181 13.03 -5.36 -7.96
C MET A 181 12.14 -5.46 -9.20
N LYS A 182 11.19 -4.51 -9.37
CA LYS A 182 10.28 -4.49 -10.52
C LYS A 182 11.03 -4.33 -11.84
N GLN A 183 12.11 -3.55 -11.88
CA GLN A 183 12.91 -3.36 -13.09
C GLN A 183 13.69 -4.61 -13.49
N GLU A 184 13.85 -5.57 -12.59
CA GLU A 184 14.69 -6.75 -12.78
C GLU A 184 13.89 -7.99 -13.18
N VAL A 185 12.58 -7.85 -13.37
CA VAL A 185 11.68 -8.90 -13.87
C VAL A 185 11.16 -8.56 -15.27
N HIS A 186 10.50 -9.50 -15.91
CA HIS A 186 9.94 -9.45 -17.25
C HIS A 186 8.82 -8.41 -17.30
N ALA A 187 8.68 -7.74 -18.45
CA ALA A 187 7.73 -6.65 -18.65
C ALA A 187 6.27 -7.02 -18.30
N SER A 188 5.88 -8.30 -18.45
CA SER A 188 4.55 -8.78 -18.07
C SER A 188 4.23 -8.71 -16.56
N LEU A 189 5.25 -8.48 -15.72
CA LEU A 189 5.12 -8.26 -14.27
C LEU A 189 5.31 -6.79 -13.86
N GLN A 190 5.66 -5.91 -14.80
CA GLN A 190 5.96 -4.50 -14.55
C GLN A 190 4.73 -3.56 -14.69
N VAL A 191 3.56 -3.98 -14.21
CA VAL A 191 2.31 -3.21 -14.37
C VAL A 191 2.27 -1.99 -13.43
N ASP A 192 1.96 -2.23 -12.16
CA ASP A 192 2.00 -1.22 -11.11
C ASP A 192 2.54 -1.86 -9.82
N ASN A 193 2.88 -1.05 -8.82
CA ASN A 193 3.45 -1.57 -7.58
C ASN A 193 2.42 -2.35 -6.76
N ALA A 194 1.12 -2.07 -6.89
CA ALA A 194 0.09 -2.84 -6.20
C ALA A 194 0.05 -4.29 -6.73
N ALA A 195 0.06 -4.46 -8.05
CA ALA A 195 0.14 -5.75 -8.71
C ALA A 195 1.46 -6.45 -8.39
N PHE A 196 2.59 -5.73 -8.49
CA PHE A 196 3.91 -6.29 -8.23
C PHE A 196 4.08 -6.77 -6.77
N CYS A 197 3.60 -6.01 -5.78
CA CYS A 197 3.53 -6.49 -4.40
C CYS A 197 2.64 -7.72 -4.24
N GLY A 198 1.56 -7.82 -5.03
CA GLY A 198 0.71 -9.01 -5.12
C GLY A 198 1.48 -10.24 -5.64
N PHE A 199 2.29 -10.08 -6.69
CA PHE A 199 3.20 -11.12 -7.18
C PHE A 199 4.15 -11.60 -6.08
N LEU A 200 4.85 -10.69 -5.41
CA LEU A 200 5.79 -11.04 -4.34
C LEU A 200 5.08 -11.78 -3.19
N MET A 201 3.87 -11.36 -2.82
CA MET A 201 3.07 -12.04 -1.80
C MET A 201 2.70 -13.47 -2.21
N MET A 202 2.24 -13.67 -3.45
CA MET A 202 1.90 -15.00 -3.96
C MET A 202 3.12 -15.92 -4.02
N THR A 203 4.30 -15.38 -4.30
CA THR A 203 5.56 -16.13 -4.19
C THR A 203 5.80 -16.64 -2.78
N LEU A 204 5.64 -15.78 -1.76
CA LEU A 204 5.84 -16.16 -0.36
C LEU A 204 4.84 -17.22 0.11
N GLU A 205 3.57 -17.10 -0.27
CA GLU A 205 2.53 -18.10 0.07
C GLU A 205 2.86 -19.48 -0.52
N ASN A 206 3.35 -19.54 -1.77
CA ASN A 206 3.75 -20.81 -2.38
C ASN A 206 5.00 -21.43 -1.75
N HIS A 207 5.87 -20.63 -1.11
CA HIS A 207 7.02 -21.13 -0.37
C HIS A 207 6.64 -21.67 1.01
N LEU A 208 5.73 -20.99 1.73
CA LEU A 208 5.27 -21.41 3.06
C LEU A 208 4.41 -22.69 3.06
N HIS A 209 3.95 -23.15 1.88
CA HIS A 209 3.18 -24.39 1.72
C HIS A 209 4.01 -25.55 1.14
N LYS A 210 5.33 -25.37 0.95
CA LYS A 210 6.25 -26.41 0.46
C LYS A 210 7.15 -27.00 1.56
N ASP A 211 7.03 -26.49 2.79
CA ASP A 211 7.63 -27.03 4.01
C ASP A 211 6.53 -27.66 4.89
#